data_AF-A0A2C7A508-F1
#
_entry.id   AF-A0A2C7A508-F1
#
_cell.length_a   1.000
_cell.length_b   1.000
_cell.length_c   1.000
_cell.angle_alpha   90.00
_cell.angle_beta   90.00
_cell.angle_gamma   90.00
#
_symmetry.space_group_name_H-M   'P 1'
#
loop_
_entity.id
_entity.type
_entity.pdbx_description
1 polymer ?
#
loop_
_entity_poly.entity_id
_entity_poly.type
_entity_poly.pdbx_seq_one_letter_code
_entity_poly.pdbx_strand_id
1 'polypeptide(L)'
;MVKDAKKKAVKAKAAPQPVAKKVAAKKVAAKKAVAKKAGSAKPPKAALPLPPAIPAVAKPRKAALKAEARHLEPLSVPATGDIEVLRRLWETVEARRLSGDTTISHSARLMARGTAKVAQKLGEEAVECVIEATQGNREATILESADLLYHLIVVWVDAGIRPEEVWSELVRREGISGIVEKASRPKGIVRAAETTKLP
;
A
#
# COMPACT_ATOMS: atom_id res chain seq x y z
N MET A 1 -30.58 -21.37 35.92
CA MET A 1 -31.87 -20.88 35.39
C MET A 1 -31.51 -19.90 34.26
N VAL A 2 -31.66 -20.17 32.95
CA VAL A 2 -32.89 -20.49 32.16
C VAL A 2 -33.92 -19.37 32.40
N LYS A 3 -34.44 -18.55 31.48
CA LYS A 3 -34.66 -18.50 30.01
C LYS A 3 -34.94 -17.01 29.67
N ASP A 4 -34.50 -16.47 28.53
CA ASP A 4 -35.23 -16.42 27.24
C ASP A 4 -36.61 -15.74 27.26
N ALA A 5 -36.76 -14.63 26.51
CA ALA A 5 -37.60 -14.56 25.29
C ALA A 5 -38.37 -13.23 25.07
N LYS A 6 -38.07 -12.63 23.90
CA LYS A 6 -38.99 -12.14 22.85
C LYS A 6 -40.13 -11.17 23.21
N LYS A 7 -40.25 -10.06 22.45
CA LYS A 7 -41.13 -9.95 21.25
C LYS A 7 -41.26 -8.52 20.69
N LYS A 8 -41.27 -8.48 19.33
CA LYS A 8 -42.09 -7.68 18.37
C LYS A 8 -42.17 -6.15 18.55
N ALA A 9 -41.81 -5.31 17.57
CA ALA A 9 -42.11 -5.22 16.14
C ALA A 9 -43.49 -4.62 15.78
N VAL A 10 -43.43 -3.72 14.78
CA VAL A 10 -44.45 -3.21 13.84
C VAL A 10 -45.51 -2.27 14.44
N LYS A 11 -46.02 -1.20 13.82
CA LYS A 11 -46.47 -0.88 12.44
C LYS A 11 -46.94 0.60 12.53
N ALA A 12 -46.97 1.50 11.54
CA ALA A 12 -47.53 1.51 10.19
C ALA A 12 -47.25 2.94 9.63
N LYS A 13 -47.48 3.36 8.37
CA LYS A 13 -48.52 2.98 7.40
C LYS A 13 -48.18 3.60 6.02
N ALA A 14 -48.63 2.90 4.98
CA ALA A 14 -48.50 3.08 3.53
C ALA A 14 -49.28 4.31 2.97
N ALA A 15 -48.72 5.08 2.01
CA ALA A 15 -48.90 5.06 0.53
C ALA A 15 -50.08 5.95 0.02
N PRO A 16 -50.30 6.24 -1.30
CA PRO A 16 -49.55 5.94 -2.54
C PRO A 16 -49.38 7.11 -3.56
N GLN A 17 -48.50 6.87 -4.56
CA GLN A 17 -48.50 7.20 -6.04
C GLN A 17 -49.62 8.10 -6.63
N PRO A 18 -49.42 8.85 -7.76
CA PRO A 18 -48.96 8.28 -9.05
C PRO A 18 -48.20 9.20 -10.03
N VAL A 19 -47.57 8.62 -11.05
CA VAL A 19 -47.39 9.30 -12.35
C VAL A 19 -47.41 8.29 -13.49
N ALA A 20 -48.33 8.50 -14.42
CA ALA A 20 -48.49 7.75 -15.65
C ALA A 20 -48.23 8.63 -16.87
N LYS A 21 -47.56 8.02 -17.85
CA LYS A 21 -47.65 8.20 -19.32
C LYS A 21 -47.08 9.46 -20.01
N LYS A 22 -46.11 9.16 -20.89
CA LYS A 22 -45.92 9.58 -22.31
C LYS A 22 -46.45 10.96 -22.71
N VAL A 23 -45.61 11.77 -23.37
CA VAL A 23 -45.79 12.23 -24.78
C VAL A 23 -44.42 12.65 -25.36
N ALA A 24 -44.15 12.23 -26.59
CA ALA A 24 -43.05 12.70 -27.42
C ALA A 24 -43.41 14.03 -28.11
N ALA A 25 -42.47 14.98 -28.19
CA ALA A 25 -42.57 16.10 -29.13
C ALA A 25 -41.18 16.47 -29.66
N LYS A 26 -41.02 16.20 -30.96
CA LYS A 26 -39.94 16.65 -31.84
C LYS A 26 -40.32 18.05 -32.33
N LYS A 27 -39.45 19.06 -32.21
CA LYS A 27 -39.17 20.03 -33.28
C LYS A 27 -38.22 21.18 -32.88
N VAL A 28 -37.28 21.39 -33.83
CA VAL A 28 -36.82 22.67 -34.40
C VAL A 28 -35.71 23.42 -33.68
N ALA A 29 -34.63 23.53 -34.44
CA ALA A 29 -33.46 24.37 -34.23
C ALA A 29 -33.82 25.86 -34.14
N ALA A 30 -33.11 26.56 -33.26
CA ALA A 30 -32.83 27.97 -33.42
C ALA A 30 -31.36 28.22 -33.05
N LYS A 31 -30.55 28.55 -34.07
CA LYS A 31 -29.22 29.13 -33.88
C LYS A 31 -29.37 30.45 -33.12
N LYS A 32 -28.65 30.61 -32.01
CA LYS A 32 -28.32 31.93 -31.48
C LYS A 32 -26.86 31.95 -31.09
N ALA A 33 -26.06 32.62 -31.91
CA ALA A 33 -24.71 33.02 -31.58
C ALA A 33 -24.77 33.99 -30.38
N VAL A 34 -23.99 33.71 -29.34
CA VAL A 34 -23.71 34.67 -28.27
C VAL A 34 -22.23 34.56 -27.93
N ALA A 35 -21.61 35.73 -27.86
CA ALA A 35 -20.19 36.00 -27.81
C ALA A 35 -19.43 35.28 -26.69
N LYS A 36 -18.19 34.86 -27.02
CA LYS A 36 -17.16 34.49 -26.03
C LYS A 36 -16.91 35.68 -25.10
N LYS A 37 -17.36 35.58 -23.85
CA LYS A 37 -16.83 36.40 -22.77
C LYS A 37 -15.42 35.89 -22.45
N ALA A 38 -14.42 36.74 -22.69
CA ALA A 38 -13.06 36.54 -22.22
C ALA A 38 -13.06 36.55 -20.69
N GLY A 39 -13.06 35.36 -20.08
CA GLY A 39 -12.79 35.18 -18.66
C GLY A 39 -11.29 35.31 -18.43
N SER A 40 -10.91 36.24 -17.56
CA SER A 40 -9.56 36.56 -17.12
C SER A 40 -8.75 35.31 -16.77
N ALA A 41 -7.70 35.04 -17.55
CA ALA A 41 -6.70 34.04 -17.21
C ALA A 41 -5.99 34.48 -15.92
N LYS A 42 -6.10 33.64 -14.88
CA LYS A 42 -5.30 33.76 -13.66
C LYS A 42 -3.82 33.73 -14.04
N PRO A 43 -2.97 34.67 -13.57
CA PRO A 43 -1.56 34.67 -13.94
C PRO A 43 -0.91 33.35 -13.47
N PRO A 44 0.01 32.77 -14.26
CA PRO A 44 0.73 31.58 -13.84
C PRO A 44 1.47 31.90 -12.54
N LYS A 45 1.30 31.05 -11.53
CA LYS A 45 2.13 31.11 -10.31
C LYS A 45 3.59 31.05 -10.78
N ALA A 46 4.39 32.05 -10.43
CA ALA A 46 5.81 32.09 -10.73
C ALA A 46 6.43 30.80 -10.20
N ALA A 47 6.80 29.91 -11.12
CA ALA A 47 7.56 28.71 -10.77
C ALA A 47 8.93 29.17 -10.28
N LEU A 48 9.36 28.65 -9.13
CA LEU A 48 10.74 28.78 -8.68
C LEU A 48 11.68 28.40 -9.83
N PRO A 49 12.69 29.23 -10.17
CA PRO A 49 13.60 28.93 -11.26
C PRO A 49 14.33 27.62 -10.93
N LEU A 50 14.03 26.57 -11.70
CA LEU A 50 14.73 25.30 -11.59
C LEU A 50 16.18 25.49 -12.07
N PRO A 51 17.17 24.88 -11.39
CA PRO A 51 18.56 24.95 -11.83
C PRO A 51 18.70 24.36 -13.25
N PRO A 52 19.58 24.91 -14.10
CA PRO A 52 19.62 24.66 -15.55
C PRO A 52 20.13 23.27 -15.98
N ALA A 53 19.98 22.22 -15.15
CA ALA A 53 20.56 20.90 -15.43
C ALA A 53 19.64 19.71 -15.10
N ILE A 54 18.33 19.91 -14.90
CA ILE A 54 17.41 18.78 -14.75
C ILE A 54 16.79 18.46 -16.12
N PRO A 55 17.08 17.29 -16.72
CA PRO A 55 16.40 16.89 -17.95
C PRO A 55 14.90 16.81 -17.68
N ALA A 56 14.10 17.27 -18.65
CA ALA A 56 12.65 17.29 -18.53
C ALA A 56 12.12 15.90 -18.15
N VAL A 57 11.47 15.80 -16.99
CA VAL A 57 10.84 14.56 -16.53
C VAL A 57 9.77 14.16 -17.56
N ALA A 58 9.88 12.96 -18.11
CA ALA A 58 8.90 12.43 -19.06
C ALA A 58 7.49 12.45 -18.43
N LYS A 59 6.49 12.89 -19.19
CA LYS A 59 5.11 12.92 -18.70
C LYS A 59 4.66 11.49 -18.33
N PRO A 60 4.08 11.28 -17.14
CA PRO A 60 3.62 9.97 -16.72
C PRO A 60 2.54 9.44 -17.68
N ARG A 61 2.56 8.12 -17.91
CA ARG A 61 1.57 7.45 -18.77
C ARG A 61 0.17 7.58 -18.17
N LYS A 62 -0.88 7.68 -19.00
CA LYS A 62 -2.29 7.75 -18.53
C LYS A 62 -2.68 6.62 -17.56
N ALA A 63 -2.14 5.42 -17.75
CA ALA A 63 -2.36 4.30 -16.83
C ALA A 63 -1.76 4.55 -15.44
N ALA A 64 -0.55 5.11 -15.37
CA ALA A 64 0.09 5.51 -14.12
C ALA A 64 -0.69 6.62 -13.42
N LEU A 65 -1.14 7.65 -14.16
CA LEU A 65 -1.99 8.71 -13.62
C LEU A 65 -3.32 8.19 -13.04
N LYS A 66 -3.90 7.14 -13.65
CA LYS A 66 -5.13 6.52 -13.16
C LYS A 66 -4.89 5.65 -11.92
N ALA A 67 -3.75 4.97 -11.83
CA ALA A 67 -3.33 4.26 -10.63
C ALA A 67 -3.08 5.25 -9.49
N GLU A 68 -2.27 6.29 -9.71
CA GLU A 68 -2.02 7.39 -8.77
C GLU A 68 -3.31 8.01 -8.21
N ALA A 69 -4.30 8.27 -9.07
CA ALA A 69 -5.59 8.81 -8.64
C ALA A 69 -6.39 7.85 -7.73
N ARG A 70 -6.26 6.53 -7.90
CA ARG A 70 -6.89 5.52 -7.03
C ARG A 70 -6.19 5.37 -5.69
N HIS A 71 -4.90 5.71 -5.62
CA HIS A 71 -4.09 5.64 -4.39
C HIS A 71 -4.40 6.75 -3.37
N LEU A 72 -5.31 7.68 -3.69
CA LEU A 72 -5.61 8.83 -2.84
C LEU A 72 -6.76 8.64 -1.86
N GLU A 73 -7.58 7.60 -2.01
CA GLU A 73 -8.69 7.32 -1.07
C GLU A 73 -8.15 6.62 0.19
N PRO A 74 -8.13 7.28 1.37
CA PRO A 74 -7.57 6.69 2.59
C PRO A 74 -8.39 5.47 3.04
N LEU A 75 -7.70 4.40 3.44
CA LEU A 75 -8.33 3.29 4.15
C LEU A 75 -8.95 3.88 5.44
N SER A 76 -10.20 3.53 5.75
CA SER A 76 -10.97 4.10 6.87
C SER A 76 -10.54 3.58 8.25
N VAL A 77 -9.23 3.43 8.46
CA VAL A 77 -8.61 3.09 9.74
C VAL A 77 -8.00 4.36 10.36
N PRO A 78 -8.12 4.55 11.69
CA PRO A 78 -7.46 5.67 12.34
C PRO A 78 -5.94 5.57 12.17
N ALA A 79 -5.32 6.64 11.66
CA ALA A 79 -3.88 6.72 11.41
C ALA A 79 -3.13 6.89 12.75
N THR A 80 -2.87 5.77 13.43
CA THR A 80 -2.23 5.73 14.75
C THR A 80 -0.86 5.06 14.76
N GLY A 81 -0.42 4.49 13.64
CA GLY A 81 0.84 3.76 13.53
C GLY A 81 2.05 4.65 13.23
N ASP A 82 3.19 4.29 13.82
CA ASP A 82 4.52 4.85 13.56
C ASP A 82 5.54 3.72 13.33
N ILE A 83 6.78 4.07 13.00
CA ILE A 83 7.85 3.10 12.72
C ILE A 83 8.16 2.19 13.93
N GLU A 84 7.83 2.64 15.14
CA GLU A 84 8.02 1.89 16.38
C GLU A 84 7.26 0.57 16.39
N VAL A 85 6.17 0.46 15.60
CA VAL A 85 5.42 -0.78 15.44
C VAL A 85 6.30 -1.94 14.97
N LEU A 86 7.31 -1.66 14.11
CA LEU A 86 8.20 -2.70 13.59
C LEU A 86 9.16 -3.22 14.67
N ARG A 87 9.63 -2.35 15.57
CA ARG A 87 10.45 -2.75 16.72
C ARG A 87 9.66 -3.63 17.67
N ARG A 88 8.48 -3.16 18.11
CA ARG A 88 7.59 -3.93 18.99
C ARG A 88 7.20 -5.28 18.39
N LEU A 89 6.99 -5.30 17.07
CA LEU A 89 6.67 -6.53 16.35
C LEU A 89 7.85 -7.51 16.35
N TRP A 90 9.07 -7.04 16.07
CA TRP A 90 10.26 -7.87 16.16
C TRP A 90 10.46 -8.45 17.55
N GLU A 91 10.36 -7.63 18.60
CA GLU A 91 10.46 -8.08 20.01
C GLU A 91 9.43 -9.16 20.33
N THR A 92 8.20 -8.98 19.86
CA THR A 92 7.11 -9.96 20.04
C THR A 92 7.42 -11.28 19.32
N VAL A 93 7.94 -11.23 18.10
CA VAL A 93 8.29 -12.43 17.32
C VAL A 93 9.49 -13.14 17.93
N GLU A 94 10.49 -12.41 18.41
CA GLU A 94 11.65 -12.96 19.11
C GLU A 94 11.25 -13.63 20.43
N ALA A 95 10.42 -12.99 21.24
CA ALA A 95 9.88 -13.60 22.46
C ALA A 95 9.13 -14.92 22.17
N ARG A 96 8.37 -14.96 21.06
CA ARG A 96 7.68 -16.17 20.58
C ARG A 96 8.63 -17.24 20.06
N ARG A 97 9.76 -16.86 19.45
CA ARG A 97 10.81 -17.80 19.05
C ARG A 97 11.42 -18.46 20.29
N LEU A 98 11.77 -17.65 21.30
CA LEU A 98 12.38 -18.08 22.55
C LEU A 98 11.45 -18.96 23.39
N SER A 99 10.13 -18.69 23.39
CA SER A 99 9.18 -19.53 24.12
C SER A 99 9.02 -20.92 23.52
N GLY A 100 9.28 -21.09 22.22
CA GLY A 100 9.13 -22.37 21.51
C GLY A 100 7.71 -22.90 21.42
N ASP A 101 6.70 -22.14 21.86
CA ASP A 101 5.32 -22.60 21.93
C ASP A 101 4.63 -22.55 20.56
N THR A 102 4.75 -23.67 19.85
CA THR A 102 4.13 -23.89 18.54
C THR A 102 2.61 -24.13 18.62
N THR A 103 2.01 -24.27 19.80
CA THR A 103 0.55 -24.48 19.89
C THR A 103 -0.19 -23.15 19.83
N ILE A 104 0.37 -22.10 20.44
CA ILE A 104 -0.26 -20.78 20.56
C ILE A 104 0.29 -19.79 19.54
N SER A 105 1.57 -19.90 19.15
CA SER A 105 2.22 -18.91 18.29
C SER A 105 2.32 -19.36 16.83
N HIS A 106 1.74 -18.56 15.92
CA HIS A 106 1.93 -18.73 14.48
C HIS A 106 3.40 -18.59 14.08
N SER A 107 4.10 -17.58 14.59
CA SER A 107 5.52 -17.35 14.30
C SER A 107 6.38 -18.53 14.75
N ALA A 108 6.14 -19.07 15.95
CA ALA A 108 6.87 -20.22 16.46
C ALA A 108 6.64 -21.46 15.58
N ARG A 109 5.39 -21.71 15.16
CA ARG A 109 5.08 -22.79 14.19
C ARG A 109 5.81 -22.63 12.88
N LEU A 110 5.88 -21.40 12.36
CA LEU A 110 6.49 -21.14 11.08
C LEU A 110 8.01 -21.38 11.15
N MET A 111 8.67 -20.87 12.17
CA MET A 111 10.12 -21.08 12.40
C MET A 111 10.43 -22.54 12.73
N ALA A 112 9.57 -23.25 13.46
CA ALA A 112 9.73 -24.68 13.70
C ALA A 112 9.69 -25.53 12.42
N ARG A 113 9.12 -25.01 11.32
CA ARG A 113 9.16 -25.63 9.99
C ARG A 113 10.44 -25.31 9.19
N GLY A 114 11.33 -24.50 9.76
CA GLY A 114 12.64 -24.15 9.21
C GLY A 114 12.63 -22.94 8.27
N THR A 115 13.83 -22.40 8.05
CA THR A 115 14.09 -21.19 7.26
C THR A 115 13.49 -21.22 5.86
N ALA A 116 13.51 -22.38 5.18
CA ALA A 116 12.92 -22.51 3.86
C ALA A 116 11.41 -22.19 3.85
N LYS A 117 10.67 -22.61 4.88
CA LYS A 117 9.24 -22.33 4.97
C LYS A 117 8.95 -20.87 5.34
N VAL A 118 9.80 -20.28 6.19
CA VAL A 118 9.72 -18.86 6.54
C VAL A 118 9.95 -18.00 5.29
N ALA A 119 11.01 -18.29 4.52
CA ALA A 119 11.34 -17.60 3.28
C ALA A 119 10.27 -17.79 2.20
N GLN A 120 9.66 -18.99 2.11
CA GLN A 120 8.54 -19.23 1.21
C GLN A 120 7.37 -18.28 1.51
N LYS A 121 6.96 -18.14 2.77
CA LYS A 121 5.87 -17.21 3.14
C LYS A 121 6.21 -15.78 2.77
N LEU A 122 7.43 -15.31 3.05
CA LEU A 122 7.87 -13.98 2.61
C LEU A 122 7.72 -13.80 1.09
N GLY A 123 8.08 -14.82 0.31
CA GLY A 123 7.91 -14.80 -1.14
C GLY A 123 6.46 -14.76 -1.61
N GLU A 124 5.56 -15.48 -0.95
CA GLU A 124 4.11 -15.46 -1.21
C GLU A 124 3.54 -14.04 -1.02
N GLU A 125 3.75 -13.43 0.15
CA GLU A 125 3.23 -12.08 0.45
C GLU A 125 3.83 -11.01 -0.49
N ALA A 126 5.10 -11.17 -0.88
CA ALA A 126 5.73 -10.26 -1.83
C ALA A 126 5.05 -10.30 -3.21
N VAL A 127 4.69 -11.49 -3.69
CA VAL A 127 3.99 -11.67 -4.95
C VAL A 127 2.56 -11.14 -4.86
N GLU A 128 1.85 -11.43 -3.77
CA GLU A 128 0.49 -10.93 -3.53
C GLU A 128 0.45 -9.39 -3.47
N CYS A 129 1.37 -8.78 -2.72
CA CYS A 129 1.50 -7.32 -2.66
C CYS A 129 1.75 -6.69 -4.04
N VAL A 130 2.59 -7.31 -4.88
CA VAL A 130 2.85 -6.84 -6.25
C VAL A 130 1.61 -6.97 -7.11
N ILE A 131 0.89 -8.09 -7.02
CA ILE A 131 -0.34 -8.32 -7.78
C ILE A 131 -1.37 -7.22 -7.45
N GLU A 132 -1.66 -7.00 -6.17
CA GLU A 132 -2.66 -6.00 -5.75
C GLU A 132 -2.27 -4.58 -6.14
N ALA A 133 -0.98 -4.25 -6.03
CA ALA A 133 -0.45 -2.97 -6.49
C ALA A 133 -0.64 -2.77 -8.00
N THR A 134 -0.38 -3.79 -8.82
CA THR A 134 -0.55 -3.70 -10.29
C THR A 134 -2.01 -3.62 -10.72
N GLN A 135 -2.92 -4.21 -9.94
CA GLN A 135 -4.36 -4.10 -10.16
C GLN A 135 -4.92 -2.74 -9.70
N GLY A 136 -4.16 -1.98 -8.92
CA GLY A 136 -4.57 -0.71 -8.34
C GLY A 136 -5.57 -0.89 -7.19
N ASN A 137 -5.53 -2.05 -6.51
CA ASN A 137 -6.34 -2.33 -5.34
C ASN A 137 -5.64 -1.79 -4.09
N ARG A 138 -5.92 -0.52 -3.78
CA ARG A 138 -5.22 0.20 -2.71
C ARG A 138 -5.38 -0.45 -1.33
N GLU A 139 -6.59 -0.89 -0.99
CA GLU A 139 -6.87 -1.47 0.32
C GLU A 139 -6.13 -2.79 0.50
N ALA A 140 -6.22 -3.69 -0.47
CA ALA A 140 -5.48 -4.95 -0.42
C ALA A 140 -3.97 -4.70 -0.43
N THR A 141 -3.46 -3.75 -1.24
CA THR A 141 -2.03 -3.41 -1.22
C THR A 141 -1.54 -3.02 0.17
N ILE A 142 -2.36 -2.31 0.97
CA ILE A 142 -2.01 -1.95 2.36
C ILE A 142 -1.94 -3.20 3.25
N LEU A 143 -2.92 -4.11 3.11
CA LEU A 143 -2.97 -5.36 3.88
C LEU A 143 -1.77 -6.26 3.54
N GLU A 144 -1.53 -6.51 2.25
CA GLU A 144 -0.41 -7.32 1.78
C GLU A 144 0.94 -6.68 2.12
N SER A 145 1.04 -5.34 2.16
CA SER A 145 2.25 -4.66 2.63
C SER A 145 2.52 -4.93 4.12
N ALA A 146 1.46 -5.01 4.94
CA ALA A 146 1.60 -5.34 6.36
C ALA A 146 2.05 -6.79 6.55
N ASP A 147 1.48 -7.73 5.80
CA ASP A 147 1.86 -9.15 5.85
C ASP A 147 3.29 -9.37 5.33
N LEU A 148 3.69 -8.67 4.27
CA LEU A 148 5.06 -8.64 3.76
C LEU A 148 6.06 -8.17 4.83
N LEU A 149 5.77 -7.06 5.52
CA LEU A 149 6.63 -6.54 6.59
C LEU A 149 6.69 -7.49 7.80
N TYR A 150 5.55 -8.09 8.17
CA TYR A 150 5.49 -9.11 9.21
C TYR A 150 6.38 -10.30 8.87
N HIS A 151 6.23 -10.88 7.68
CA HIS A 151 7.02 -12.04 7.26
C HIS A 151 8.50 -11.72 7.06
N LEU A 152 8.85 -10.49 6.69
CA LEU A 152 10.24 -10.02 6.67
C LEU A 152 10.85 -9.99 8.08
N ILE A 153 10.10 -9.51 9.08
CA ILE A 153 10.53 -9.55 10.48
C ILE A 153 10.70 -10.99 10.97
N VAL A 154 9.81 -11.91 10.59
CA VAL A 154 9.97 -13.33 10.95
C VAL A 154 11.24 -13.91 10.32
N VAL A 155 11.58 -13.55 9.08
CA VAL A 155 12.87 -13.92 8.46
C VAL A 155 14.05 -13.38 9.26
N TRP A 156 14.00 -12.12 9.70
CA TRP A 156 15.08 -11.53 10.49
C TRP A 156 15.26 -12.26 11.82
N VAL A 157 14.17 -12.55 12.52
CA VAL A 157 14.21 -13.29 13.78
C VAL A 157 14.74 -14.72 13.58
N ASP A 158 14.31 -15.43 12.55
CA ASP A 158 14.82 -16.77 12.20
C ASP A 158 16.33 -16.76 11.89
N ALA A 159 16.80 -15.70 11.22
CA ALA A 159 18.20 -15.48 10.88
C ALA A 159 19.06 -14.84 11.99
N GLY A 160 18.46 -14.49 13.15
CA GLY A 160 19.16 -13.79 14.23
C GLY A 160 19.55 -12.34 13.93
N ILE A 161 18.91 -11.72 12.94
CA ILE A 161 19.16 -10.34 12.52
C ILE A 161 18.32 -9.39 13.37
N ARG A 162 18.99 -8.41 13.95
CA ARG A 162 18.34 -7.31 14.66
C ARG A 162 17.90 -6.23 13.68
N PRO A 163 16.74 -5.60 13.89
CA PRO A 163 16.30 -4.53 13.02
C PRO A 163 17.27 -3.34 12.98
N GLU A 164 18.03 -3.08 14.06
CA GLU A 164 19.11 -2.07 14.12
C GLU A 164 20.18 -2.25 13.05
N GLU A 165 20.50 -3.49 12.69
CA GLU A 165 21.47 -3.80 11.65
C GLU A 165 20.92 -3.36 10.27
N VAL A 166 19.63 -3.59 10.04
CA VAL A 166 18.96 -3.18 8.80
C VAL A 166 18.81 -1.67 8.72
N TRP A 167 18.42 -0.99 9.81
CA TRP A 167 18.38 0.48 9.83
C TRP A 167 19.74 1.09 9.60
N SER A 168 20.81 0.52 10.17
CA SER A 168 22.18 0.98 9.93
C SER A 168 22.55 0.88 8.44
N GLU A 169 22.15 -0.21 7.78
CA GLU A 169 22.35 -0.36 6.33
C GLU A 169 21.48 0.61 5.52
N LEU A 170 20.27 0.94 5.96
CA LEU A 170 19.42 1.95 5.32
C LEU A 170 20.03 3.36 5.47
N VAL A 171 20.52 3.73 6.65
CA VAL A 171 21.24 4.99 6.89
C VAL A 171 22.48 5.09 6.00
N ARG A 172 23.23 4.00 5.84
CA ARG A 172 24.39 3.96 4.91
C ARG A 172 24.00 4.26 3.46
N ARG A 173 22.77 3.92 3.04
CA ARG A 173 22.26 4.17 1.68
C ARG A 173 21.56 5.52 1.55
N GLU A 174 21.17 6.13 2.66
CA GLU A 174 20.49 7.41 2.69
C GLU A 174 21.38 8.51 2.09
N GLY A 175 20.79 9.39 1.27
CA GLY A 175 21.53 10.47 0.61
C GLY A 175 22.36 10.05 -0.62
N ILE A 176 22.47 8.75 -0.93
CA ILE A 176 23.12 8.25 -2.15
C ILE A 176 22.04 7.89 -3.17
N SER A 177 22.04 8.53 -4.35
CA SER A 177 21.04 8.18 -5.37
C SER A 177 21.12 6.68 -5.69
N GLY A 178 19.98 6.00 -5.87
CA GLY A 178 19.94 4.55 -6.06
C GLY A 178 20.75 4.01 -7.25
N ILE A 179 21.11 4.88 -8.20
CA ILE A 179 22.02 4.58 -9.32
C ILE A 179 23.48 4.58 -8.84
N VAL A 180 23.87 5.60 -8.06
CA VAL A 180 25.21 5.73 -7.48
C VAL A 180 25.42 4.64 -6.41
N GLU A 181 24.41 4.33 -5.58
CA GLU A 181 24.47 3.27 -4.57
C GLU A 181 24.70 1.90 -5.20
N LYS A 182 23.93 1.54 -6.24
CA LYS A 182 24.11 0.28 -6.98
C LYS A 182 25.51 0.18 -7.60
N ALA A 183 26.08 1.30 -8.06
CA ALA A 183 27.41 1.34 -8.67
C ALA A 183 28.57 1.32 -7.64
N SER A 184 28.33 1.80 -6.41
CA SER A 184 29.36 1.95 -5.37
C SER A 184 29.33 0.84 -4.29
N ARG A 185 28.44 -0.16 -4.43
CA ARG A 185 28.46 -1.34 -3.55
C ARG A 185 29.86 -1.98 -3.57
N PRO A 186 30.51 -2.16 -2.40
CA PRO A 186 31.77 -2.86 -2.33
C PRO A 186 31.59 -4.28 -2.89
N LYS A 187 32.41 -4.65 -3.89
CA LYS A 187 32.37 -6.00 -4.49
C LYS A 187 32.54 -7.12 -3.45
N GLY A 188 33.15 -6.82 -2.30
CA GLY A 188 33.30 -7.73 -1.16
C GLY A 188 32.00 -8.03 -0.41
N ILE A 189 31.10 -7.06 -0.24
CA ILE A 189 29.80 -7.25 0.45
C ILE A 189 28.84 -8.05 -0.44
N VAL A 190 28.82 -7.78 -1.75
CA VAL A 190 28.02 -8.53 -2.72
C VAL A 190 28.55 -9.96 -2.90
N ARG A 191 29.88 -10.18 -2.81
CA ARG A 191 30.49 -11.52 -2.78
C ARG A 191 30.22 -12.28 -1.49
N ALA A 192 30.31 -11.63 -0.33
CA ALA A 192 30.08 -12.25 0.97
C ALA A 192 28.62 -12.72 1.16
N ALA A 193 27.67 -12.08 0.46
CA ALA A 193 26.27 -12.48 0.50
C ALA A 193 25.90 -13.57 -0.53
N GLU A 194 26.80 -13.96 -1.44
CA GLU A 194 26.57 -14.95 -2.52
C GLU A 194 25.26 -14.79 -3.33
N THR A 195 24.63 -13.62 -3.29
CA THR A 195 23.30 -13.43 -3.86
C THR A 195 23.37 -13.30 -5.38
N THR A 196 22.87 -14.30 -6.10
CA THR A 196 22.52 -14.16 -7.52
C THR A 196 21.29 -13.27 -7.61
N LYS A 197 21.46 -11.98 -7.90
CA LYS A 197 20.31 -11.11 -8.15
C LYS A 197 19.54 -11.66 -9.35
N LEU A 198 18.24 -11.88 -9.18
CA LEU A 198 17.36 -12.16 -10.31
C LEU A 198 17.41 -10.94 -11.27
N PRO A 199 17.52 -11.20 -12.59
CA PRO A 199 17.68 -10.15 -13.61
C PRO A 199 16.49 -9.19 -13.68
#